data_AF-A0A3D3DYD3-F1
#
_entry.id   AF-A0A3D3DYD3-F1
#
_cell.length_a   1.000
_cell.length_b   1.000
_cell.length_c   1.000
_cell.angle_alpha   90.00
_cell.angle_beta   90.00
_cell.angle_gamma   90.00
#
_symmetry.space_group_name_H-M   'P 1'
#
loop_
_entity.id
_entity.type
_entity.pdbx_description
1 polymer ?
#
loop_
_entity_poly.entity_id
_entity_poly.type
_entity_poly.pdbx_seq_one_letter_code
_entity_poly.pdbx_strand_id
1 'polypeptide(L)'
;MRFTVPDFLITPLIGWTEINHRHHRTHACKHYNFSAGAHDVEPHYISINLSPDAFPGEEAYLLNYYDQTGIWITDTWHETLELAFSQAEFEFKHSKKTWKNESGLALLAERDSYLYDIVCRIR
;
A
#
# COMPACT_ATOMS: atom_id res chain seq x y z
N MET A 1 0.53 -10.88 7.47
CA MET A 1 -0.45 -10.22 6.59
C MET A 1 -0.13 -10.59 5.16
N ARG A 2 -1.13 -10.82 4.30
CA ARG A 2 -0.95 -11.13 2.87
C ARG A 2 -1.65 -10.01 2.10
N PHE A 3 -0.90 -9.25 1.29
CA PHE A 3 -1.47 -8.27 0.38
C PHE A 3 -1.51 -8.87 -1.02
N THR A 4 -2.68 -8.85 -1.65
CA THR A 4 -2.85 -9.29 -3.03
C THR A 4 -2.92 -8.05 -3.91
N VAL A 5 -1.96 -7.93 -4.83
CA VAL A 5 -1.85 -6.79 -5.76
C VAL A 5 -1.91 -7.27 -7.21
N PRO A 6 -2.38 -6.43 -8.14
CA PRO A 6 -2.16 -6.63 -9.57
C PRO A 6 -0.68 -6.81 -9.94
N ASP A 7 -0.40 -7.59 -10.98
CA ASP A 7 0.95 -7.92 -11.46
C ASP A 7 1.84 -6.68 -11.72
N PHE A 8 1.25 -5.59 -12.21
CA PHE A 8 1.97 -4.36 -12.50
C PHE A 8 2.37 -3.56 -11.24
N LEU A 9 1.90 -3.97 -10.07
CA LEU A 9 2.23 -3.35 -8.77
C LEU A 9 3.21 -4.20 -7.94
N ILE A 10 3.80 -5.26 -8.52
CA ILE A 10 4.88 -6.00 -7.86
C ILE A 10 6.11 -5.10 -7.78
N THR A 11 6.24 -4.44 -6.65
CA THR A 11 7.19 -3.36 -6.45
C THR A 11 7.84 -3.54 -5.09
N PRO A 12 9.15 -3.24 -4.95
CA PRO A 12 9.83 -3.29 -3.66
C PRO A 12 9.04 -2.58 -2.56
N LEU A 13 8.63 -3.33 -1.54
CA LEU A 13 7.92 -2.80 -0.37
C LEU A 13 8.90 -2.02 0.51
N ILE A 14 8.57 -0.77 0.81
CA ILE A 14 9.34 0.07 1.75
C ILE A 14 8.83 -0.11 3.17
N GLY A 15 7.50 -0.17 3.33
CA GLY A 15 6.86 -0.40 4.61
C GLY A 15 5.35 -0.52 4.48
N TRP A 16 4.72 -0.97 5.56
CA TRP A 16 3.26 -1.05 5.63
C TRP A 16 2.76 -0.82 7.05
N THR A 17 1.46 -0.58 7.16
CA THR A 17 0.78 -0.48 8.45
C THR A 17 -0.71 -0.80 8.35
N GLU A 18 -1.29 -1.16 9.49
CA GLU A 18 -2.72 -1.42 9.64
C GLU A 18 -3.41 -0.16 10.17
N ILE A 19 -4.50 0.27 9.53
CA ILE A 19 -5.32 1.39 9.98
C ILE A 19 -6.28 0.92 11.09
N ASN A 20 -5.73 0.79 12.30
CA ASN A 20 -6.47 0.50 13.53
C ASN A 20 -6.83 1.76 14.37
N HIS A 21 -7.37 1.56 15.57
CA HIS A 21 -7.81 2.60 16.51
C HIS A 21 -6.74 3.64 16.91
N ARG A 22 -5.45 3.38 16.65
CA ARG A 22 -4.38 4.37 16.85
C ARG A 22 -4.31 5.39 15.71
N HIS A 23 -5.08 5.18 14.65
CA HIS A 23 -5.20 6.02 13.49
C HIS A 23 -6.55 6.72 13.51
N HIS A 24 -6.53 8.02 13.28
CA HIS A 24 -7.73 8.81 13.16
C HIS A 24 -7.90 9.15 11.69
N ARG A 25 -8.82 8.44 11.03
CA ARG A 25 -9.26 8.77 9.66
C ARG A 25 -9.76 10.20 9.66
N THR A 26 -9.27 11.01 8.73
CA THR A 26 -9.70 12.41 8.60
C THR A 26 -10.94 12.56 7.73
N HIS A 27 -11.30 11.54 6.95
CA HIS A 27 -12.32 11.58 5.89
C HIS A 27 -12.06 12.67 4.83
N ALA A 28 -10.81 13.13 4.73
CA ALA A 28 -10.40 14.14 3.76
C ALA A 28 -10.25 13.57 2.34
N CYS A 29 -10.08 12.24 2.21
CA CYS A 29 -9.95 11.53 0.95
C CYS A 29 -11.04 10.46 0.82
N LYS A 30 -11.55 10.28 -0.41
CA LYS A 30 -12.47 9.21 -0.78
C LYS A 30 -11.78 8.26 -1.75
N HIS A 31 -11.92 6.96 -1.53
CA HIS A 31 -11.29 5.94 -2.39
C HIS A 31 -12.33 5.27 -3.29
N TYR A 32 -11.94 4.98 -4.52
CA TYR A 32 -12.73 4.17 -5.43
C TYR A 32 -12.04 2.82 -5.62
N ASN A 33 -12.76 1.74 -5.36
CA ASN A 33 -12.29 0.40 -5.66
C ASN A 33 -12.65 0.07 -7.11
N PHE A 34 -11.67 0.13 -8.00
CA PHE A 34 -11.87 -0.18 -9.43
C PHE A 34 -12.31 -1.62 -9.67
N SER A 35 -11.78 -2.58 -8.89
CA SER A 35 -12.08 -4.00 -9.06
C SER A 35 -13.49 -4.39 -8.61
N ALA A 36 -14.00 -3.75 -7.55
CA ALA A 36 -15.33 -4.00 -7.00
C ALA A 36 -16.41 -3.02 -7.51
N GLY A 37 -16.01 -1.95 -8.21
CA GLY A 37 -16.92 -0.87 -8.61
C GLY A 37 -17.51 -0.09 -7.42
N ALA A 38 -16.81 -0.06 -6.28
CA ALA A 38 -17.33 0.48 -5.02
C ALA A 38 -16.75 1.86 -4.71
N HIS A 39 -17.58 2.76 -4.17
CA HIS A 39 -17.21 4.12 -3.81
C HIS A 39 -17.03 4.29 -2.31
N ASP A 40 -16.13 5.21 -1.94
CA ASP A 40 -15.84 5.60 -0.55
C ASP A 40 -15.48 4.38 0.33
N VAL A 41 -14.70 3.48 -0.25
CA VAL A 41 -14.26 2.27 0.45
C VAL A 41 -13.21 2.64 1.47
N GLU A 42 -13.41 2.21 2.71
CA GLU A 42 -12.44 2.46 3.77
C GLU A 42 -11.28 1.44 3.70
N PRO A 43 -10.03 1.89 3.51
CA PRO A 43 -8.89 1.00 3.52
C PRO A 43 -8.60 0.54 4.95
N HIS A 44 -8.27 -0.72 5.14
CA HIS A 44 -7.87 -1.29 6.43
C HIS A 44 -6.34 -1.36 6.57
N TYR A 45 -5.61 -1.43 5.46
CA TYR A 45 -4.15 -1.38 5.45
C TYR A 45 -3.66 -0.43 4.38
N ILE A 46 -2.44 0.08 4.58
CA ILE A 46 -1.70 0.83 3.57
C ILE A 46 -0.26 0.35 3.50
N SER A 47 0.34 0.50 2.32
CA SER A 47 1.77 0.27 2.11
C SER A 47 2.38 1.35 1.24
N ILE A 48 3.69 1.55 1.37
CA ILE A 48 4.47 2.35 0.41
C ILE A 48 5.43 1.42 -0.31
N ASN A 49 5.44 1.50 -1.63
CA ASN A 49 6.30 0.72 -2.48
C ASN A 49 7.09 1.63 -3.44
N LEU A 50 8.29 1.22 -3.81
CA LEU A 50 9.08 1.86 -4.88
C LEU A 50 8.72 1.24 -6.22
N SER A 51 8.26 2.03 -7.19
CA SER A 51 7.80 1.55 -8.51
C SER A 51 8.69 2.05 -9.65
N PRO A 52 9.91 1.51 -9.81
CA PRO A 52 10.83 1.96 -10.84
C PRO A 52 10.35 1.62 -12.27
N ASP A 53 9.56 0.55 -12.41
CA ASP A 53 9.14 0.02 -13.71
C ASP A 53 7.84 0.65 -14.23
N ALA A 54 7.01 1.22 -13.35
CA ALA A 54 5.78 1.90 -13.78
C ALA A 54 6.07 3.26 -14.43
N PHE A 55 7.21 3.89 -14.10
CA PHE A 55 7.59 5.22 -14.57
C PHE A 55 9.07 5.25 -14.98
N PRO A 56 9.41 4.77 -16.20
CA PRO A 56 10.79 4.67 -16.65
C PRO A 56 11.52 6.02 -16.61
N GLY A 57 12.60 6.10 -15.83
CA GLY A 57 13.42 7.30 -15.68
C GLY A 57 13.08 8.17 -14.46
N GLU A 58 12.07 7.79 -13.67
CA GLU A 58 11.65 8.49 -12.46
C GLU A 58 11.63 7.53 -11.26
N GLU A 59 12.06 8.00 -10.09
CA GLU A 59 11.76 7.30 -8.85
C GLU A 59 10.31 7.57 -8.48
N ALA A 60 9.46 6.55 -8.59
CA ALA A 60 8.06 6.65 -8.21
C ALA A 60 7.78 5.91 -6.91
N TYR A 61 7.01 6.52 -6.02
CA TYR A 61 6.56 5.93 -4.78
C TYR A 61 5.04 5.79 -4.79
N LEU A 62 4.55 4.58 -4.58
CA LEU A 62 3.11 4.28 -4.57
C LEU A 62 2.63 4.07 -3.14
N LEU A 63 1.67 4.88 -2.70
CA LEU A 63 0.90 4.61 -1.49
C LEU A 63 -0.30 3.75 -1.87
N ASN A 64 -0.24 2.46 -1.53
CA ASN A 64 -1.27 1.49 -1.84
C ASN A 64 -2.27 1.37 -0.68
N TYR A 65 -3.53 1.14 -1.03
CA TYR A 65 -4.64 1.01 -0.09
C TYR A 65 -5.26 -0.38 -0.23
N TYR A 66 -5.52 -1.04 0.89
CA TYR A 66 -6.05 -2.41 0.92
C TYR A 66 -7.25 -2.52 1.84
N ASP A 67 -8.16 -3.42 1.51
CA ASP A 67 -9.28 -3.76 2.40
C ASP A 67 -8.84 -4.66 3.58
N GLN A 68 -9.80 -5.02 4.44
CA GLN A 68 -9.56 -5.88 5.61
C GLN A 68 -9.05 -7.29 5.28
N THR A 69 -9.20 -7.75 4.04
CA THR A 69 -8.71 -9.04 3.56
C THR A 69 -7.33 -8.94 2.92
N GLY A 70 -6.80 -7.73 2.76
CA GLY A 70 -5.53 -7.48 2.08
C GLY A 70 -5.65 -7.36 0.57
N ILE A 71 -6.87 -7.26 0.03
CA ILE A 71 -7.09 -7.04 -1.40
C ILE A 71 -6.87 -5.56 -1.70
N TRP A 72 -6.11 -5.29 -2.75
CA TRP A 72 -5.84 -3.93 -3.22
C TRP A 72 -7.12 -3.20 -3.65
N ILE A 73 -7.24 -1.94 -3.25
CA ILE A 73 -8.36 -1.04 -3.57
C ILE A 73 -7.95 -0.06 -4.68
N THR A 74 -6.89 0.70 -4.40
CA THR A 74 -6.36 1.77 -5.25
C THR A 74 -4.94 2.11 -4.78
N ASP A 75 -4.25 2.96 -5.54
CA ASP A 75 -3.00 3.59 -5.16
C ASP A 75 -3.04 5.11 -5.37
N THR A 76 -2.04 5.80 -4.83
CA THR A 76 -1.70 7.18 -5.17
C THR A 76 -0.20 7.29 -5.45
N TRP A 77 0.14 7.95 -6.57
CA TRP A 77 1.52 8.12 -7.03
C TRP A 77 2.19 9.39 -6.46
N HIS A 78 3.48 9.27 -6.13
CA HIS A 78 4.27 10.31 -5.48
C HIS A 78 5.71 10.34 -6.04
N GLU A 79 6.25 11.54 -6.23
CA GLU A 79 7.64 11.77 -6.69
C GLU A 79 8.71 11.45 -5.65
N THR A 80 8.34 11.51 -4.36
CA THR A 80 9.28 11.27 -3.25
C THR A 80 8.65 10.42 -2.17
N LEU A 81 9.50 9.70 -1.45
CA LEU A 81 9.10 8.89 -0.31
C LEU A 81 8.46 9.75 0.80
N GLU A 82 8.99 10.95 1.03
CA GLU A 82 8.48 11.91 2.00
C GLU A 82 7.06 12.35 1.69
N LEU A 83 6.73 12.57 0.41
CA LEU A 83 5.38 12.92 0.00
C LEU A 83 4.42 11.75 0.25
N ALA A 84 4.82 10.51 -0.06
CA ALA A 84 3.99 9.32 0.20
C ALA A 84 3.68 9.15 1.69
N PHE A 85 4.68 9.38 2.57
CA PHE A 85 4.44 9.40 4.01
C PHE A 85 3.55 10.56 4.45
N SER A 86 3.71 11.74 3.85
CA SER A 86 2.91 12.92 4.19
C SER A 86 1.44 12.73 3.84
N GLN A 87 1.14 12.07 2.72
CA GLN A 87 -0.23 11.71 2.35
C GLN A 87 -0.85 10.73 3.36
N ALA A 88 -0.10 9.69 3.75
CA ALA A 88 -0.56 8.74 4.77
C ALA A 88 -0.78 9.41 6.14
N GLU A 89 0.07 10.38 6.52
CA GLU A 89 -0.11 11.17 7.73
C GLU A 89 -1.35 12.08 7.64
N PHE A 90 -1.56 12.74 6.51
CA PHE A 90 -2.72 13.59 6.25
C PHE A 90 -4.04 12.81 6.33
N GLU A 91 -4.11 11.61 5.76
CA GLU A 91 -5.34 10.82 5.70
C GLU A 91 -5.67 10.08 7.01
N PHE A 92 -4.65 9.60 7.71
CA PHE A 92 -4.82 8.66 8.83
C PHE A 92 -4.23 9.14 10.16
N LYS A 93 -3.70 10.38 10.22
CA LYS A 93 -2.91 10.92 11.35
C LYS A 93 -1.80 9.96 11.78
N HIS A 94 -1.17 9.34 10.78
CA HIS A 94 -0.21 8.26 10.99
C HIS A 94 1.15 8.80 11.46
N SER A 95 1.78 8.13 12.43
CA SER A 95 3.18 8.40 12.77
C SER A 95 4.11 7.48 12.00
N LYS A 96 5.16 8.00 11.35
CA LYS A 96 6.19 7.16 10.68
C LYS A 96 6.76 6.03 11.57
N LYS A 97 6.65 6.16 12.89
CA LYS A 97 7.08 5.17 13.90
C LYS A 97 6.22 3.91 13.99
N THR A 98 4.97 3.94 13.51
CA THR A 98 4.04 2.80 13.52
C THR A 98 4.08 1.98 12.23
N TRP A 99 4.93 2.37 11.28
CA TRP A 99 5.22 1.59 10.09
C TRP A 99 6.08 0.39 10.45
N LYS A 100 5.70 -0.76 9.91
CA LYS A 100 6.51 -1.97 9.96
C LYS A 100 7.45 -1.91 8.77
N ASN A 101 8.74 -1.77 9.08
CA ASN A 101 9.81 -1.74 8.11
C ASN A 101 10.54 -3.07 8.20
N GLU A 102 10.37 -3.94 7.22
CA GLU A 102 11.14 -5.18 7.15
C GLU A 102 12.37 -4.89 6.28
N SER A 103 13.49 -4.57 6.94
CA SER A 103 14.80 -4.54 6.29
C SER A 103 15.14 -5.96 5.81
N GLY A 104 14.62 -6.35 4.66
CA GLY A 104 14.80 -7.68 4.11
C GLY A 104 13.62 -8.10 3.25
N LEU A 105 13.80 -8.00 1.94
CA LEU A 105 12.96 -8.63 0.93
C LEU A 105 12.53 -10.06 1.30
N ALA A 106 11.27 -10.37 1.03
CA ALA A 106 10.83 -11.60 0.38
C ALA A 106 9.58 -11.22 -0.45
N LEU A 107 9.63 -10.88 -1.74
CA LEU A 107 10.06 -11.72 -2.88
C LEU A 107 9.87 -13.20 -2.58
N LEU A 108 8.68 -13.72 -2.89
CA LEU A 108 8.48 -14.84 -3.81
C LEU A 108 6.98 -14.94 -4.11
N ALA A 109 6.63 -14.58 -5.33
CA ALA A 109 5.37 -14.96 -5.95
C ALA A 109 5.33 -16.50 -6.00
N GLU A 110 4.46 -17.14 -5.21
CA GLU A 110 3.95 -18.43 -5.65
C GLU A 110 2.95 -18.13 -6.75
N ARG A 111 3.36 -18.41 -7.99
CA ARG A 111 2.62 -18.10 -9.20
C ARG A 111 1.44 -19.07 -9.35
N ASP A 112 0.37 -18.83 -8.60
CA ASP A 112 -0.94 -19.42 -8.87
C ASP A 112 -1.84 -18.36 -9.53
N SER A 113 -1.82 -18.33 -10.87
CA SER A 113 -2.60 -17.44 -11.73
C SER A 113 -2.23 -15.94 -11.66
N TYR A 114 -2.93 -15.09 -12.43
CA TYR A 114 -2.63 -13.68 -12.74
C TYR A 114 -2.74 -12.70 -11.54
N LEU A 115 -2.32 -13.12 -10.35
CA LEU A 115 -2.38 -12.36 -9.11
C LEU A 115 -1.12 -12.65 -8.28
N TYR A 116 -0.53 -11.61 -7.68
CA TYR A 116 0.69 -11.73 -6.90
C TYR A 116 0.41 -11.43 -5.43
N ASP A 117 1.01 -12.24 -4.57
CA ASP A 117 0.86 -12.16 -3.12
C ASP A 117 2.11 -11.61 -2.45
N ILE A 118 2.00 -10.42 -1.88
CA ILE A 118 2.99 -9.85 -0.97
C ILE A 118 2.69 -10.42 0.42
N VAL A 119 3.39 -11.49 0.79
CA VAL A 119 3.26 -12.11 2.12
C VAL A 119 4.21 -11.42 3.11
N CYS A 120 3.70 -10.49 3.91
CA CYS A 120 4.40 -9.97 5.08
C CYS A 120 4.26 -10.97 6.25
N ARG A 121 5.27 -11.82 6.47
CA ARG A 121 5.28 -12.78 7.59
C ARG A 121 5.68 -12.07 8.88
N ILE A 122 4.72 -11.94 9.79
CA ILE A 122 4.97 -11.53 11.17
C ILE A 122 5.80 -12.65 11.83
N ARG A 123 7.03 -12.35 12.27
CA ARG A 123 7.75 -13.18 13.24
C ARG A 123 7.42 -12.72 14.66
#